data_AF-A0AAV6BHJ1-F1
#
_entry.id   AF-A0AAV6BHJ1-F1
#
_cell.length_a   1.000
_cell.length_b   1.000
_cell.length_c   1.000
_cell.angle_alpha   90.00
_cell.angle_beta   90.00
_cell.angle_gamma   90.00
#
_symmetry.space_group_name_H-M   'P 1'
#
loop_
_entity.id
_entity.type
_entity.pdbx_description
1 polymer ?
#
loop_
_entity_poly.entity_id
_entity_poly.type
_entity_poly.pdbx_seq_one_letter_code
_entity_poly.pdbx_strand_id
1 'polypeptide(L)'
;PVIEDAAHSLTARVGDVPVGTQADITCFSFYATKGVTAGEGGMVVTPRKDWAERIRRLCLHGLSDAAWSRYGKEGWWEYDVTELGYKYNLTDIQGALALAQMGRAEEMRSRRDAIARRYTEGLRGVPSLQTPAVSPGVRHAWHLYQIAVTDRTRLALALRENGIGTSVHFKPLHLFPFYQERLDVRAGQFPVAERCFQETLSLPIYPDLTDSEVDRVMDRIRHHLKQPTQ
;
A
#
# COMPACT_ATOMS: atom_id res chain seq x y z
N PRO A 1 -12.37 -17.78 -6.38
CA PRO A 1 -12.20 -16.93 -5.20
C PRO A 1 -11.70 -15.55 -5.64
N VAL A 2 -12.09 -14.50 -4.94
CA VAL A 2 -11.53 -13.15 -5.08
C VAL A 2 -10.52 -12.95 -3.95
N ILE A 3 -9.31 -12.53 -4.31
CA ILE A 3 -8.25 -12.16 -3.37
C ILE A 3 -7.95 -10.68 -3.54
N GLU A 4 -8.18 -9.89 -2.50
CA GLU A 4 -7.86 -8.47 -2.48
C GLU A 4 -6.42 -8.25 -2.01
N ASP A 5 -5.60 -7.60 -2.84
CA ASP A 5 -4.37 -6.94 -2.37
C ASP A 5 -4.74 -5.59 -1.76
N ALA A 6 -4.80 -5.55 -0.42
CA ALA A 6 -5.09 -4.37 0.37
C ALA A 6 -3.83 -3.81 1.05
N ALA A 7 -2.64 -4.04 0.49
CA ALA A 7 -1.38 -3.53 1.04
C ALA A 7 -1.39 -2.01 1.31
N HIS A 8 -2.18 -1.25 0.55
CA HIS A 8 -2.31 0.22 0.66
C HIS A 8 -3.63 0.69 1.28
N SER A 9 -4.50 -0.23 1.70
CA SER A 9 -5.91 0.05 1.92
C SER A 9 -6.39 -0.23 3.34
N LEU A 10 -5.47 -0.50 4.28
CA LEU A 10 -5.82 -0.54 5.70
C LEU A 10 -6.47 0.79 6.11
N THR A 11 -7.60 0.74 6.82
CA THR A 11 -8.51 1.87 7.18
C THR A 11 -9.40 2.43 6.06
N ALA A 12 -9.26 1.96 4.81
CA ALA A 12 -10.16 2.36 3.73
C ALA A 12 -11.56 1.73 3.89
N ARG A 13 -12.57 2.40 3.32
CA ARG A 13 -13.95 1.92 3.27
C ARG A 13 -14.62 2.22 1.93
N VAL A 14 -15.59 1.41 1.55
CA VAL A 14 -16.55 1.68 0.47
C VAL A 14 -17.94 1.70 1.09
N GLY A 15 -18.57 2.88 1.10
CA GLY A 15 -19.69 3.16 1.98
C GLY A 15 -19.27 2.95 3.44
N ASP A 16 -20.09 2.22 4.20
CA ASP A 16 -19.79 1.85 5.57
C ASP A 16 -18.93 0.59 5.69
N VAL A 17 -18.62 -0.08 4.57
CA VAL A 17 -17.95 -1.39 4.57
C VAL A 17 -16.42 -1.22 4.57
N PRO A 18 -15.70 -1.72 5.59
CA PRO A 18 -14.25 -1.66 5.61
C PRO A 18 -13.62 -2.66 4.62
N VAL A 19 -12.52 -2.23 3.98
CA VAL A 19 -11.68 -3.13 3.19
C VAL A 19 -11.21 -4.29 4.07
N GLY A 20 -11.21 -5.51 3.53
CA GLY A 20 -10.93 -6.75 4.28
C GLY A 20 -12.15 -7.58 4.67
N THR A 21 -13.37 -7.11 4.34
CA THR A 21 -14.61 -7.82 4.72
C THR A 21 -15.45 -8.31 3.54
N GLN A 22 -15.07 -7.98 2.30
CA GLN A 22 -15.87 -8.24 1.10
C GLN A 22 -15.33 -9.40 0.26
N ALA A 23 -14.01 -9.46 0.06
CA ALA A 23 -13.39 -10.55 -0.68
C ALA A 23 -13.32 -11.85 0.13
N ASP A 24 -13.12 -12.96 -0.58
CA ASP A 24 -12.94 -14.25 0.08
C ASP A 24 -11.63 -14.29 0.89
N ILE A 25 -10.59 -13.56 0.43
CA ILE A 25 -9.33 -13.32 1.14
C ILE A 25 -8.90 -11.88 0.91
N THR A 26 -8.37 -11.22 1.93
CA THR A 26 -7.72 -9.91 1.79
C THR A 26 -6.36 -9.91 2.47
N CYS A 27 -5.35 -9.41 1.78
CA CYS A 27 -3.97 -9.33 2.24
C CYS A 27 -3.57 -7.89 2.54
N PHE A 28 -3.10 -7.62 3.76
CA PHE A 28 -2.54 -6.34 4.17
C PHE A 28 -1.02 -6.44 4.33
N SER A 29 -0.34 -5.32 4.11
CA SER A 29 1.10 -5.19 4.30
C SER A 29 1.37 -4.28 5.49
N PHE A 30 2.34 -4.69 6.33
CA PHE A 30 2.88 -3.91 7.44
C PHE A 30 4.37 -3.61 7.23
N TYR A 31 4.79 -3.47 5.97
CA TYR A 31 6.13 -2.99 5.62
C TYR A 31 6.37 -1.58 6.17
N ALA A 32 7.64 -1.22 6.38
CA ALA A 32 8.11 0.04 6.96
C ALA A 32 7.37 1.30 6.51
N THR A 33 6.97 1.37 5.23
CA THR A 33 6.35 2.57 4.64
C THR A 33 4.81 2.57 4.67
N LYS A 34 4.15 1.48 5.08
CA LYS A 34 2.68 1.34 5.05
C LYS A 34 1.99 2.18 6.12
N GLY A 35 0.67 2.31 6.02
CA GLY A 35 -0.13 3.11 6.95
C GLY A 35 -0.02 2.66 8.41
N VAL A 36 0.19 1.36 8.62
CA VAL A 36 0.60 0.70 9.86
C VAL A 36 1.81 -0.16 9.54
N THR A 37 2.80 -0.18 10.43
CA THR A 37 4.05 -0.91 10.20
C THR A 37 4.38 -1.88 11.33
N ALA A 38 5.05 -2.96 10.97
CA ALA A 38 5.70 -3.92 11.87
C ALA A 38 7.21 -4.00 11.57
N GLY A 39 7.77 -3.00 10.86
CA GLY A 39 9.07 -3.09 10.18
C GLY A 39 8.95 -3.93 8.91
N GLU A 40 8.73 -5.23 9.10
CA GLU A 40 8.34 -6.19 8.08
C GLU A 40 7.12 -6.98 8.59
N GLY A 41 6.17 -7.29 7.71
CA GLY A 41 5.02 -8.10 8.07
C GLY A 41 3.80 -7.90 7.17
N GLY A 42 2.74 -8.61 7.52
CA GLY A 42 1.46 -8.54 6.84
C GLY A 42 0.38 -9.31 7.59
N MET A 43 -0.84 -9.25 7.07
CA MET A 43 -1.99 -9.93 7.64
C MET A 43 -2.88 -10.44 6.53
N VAL A 44 -3.37 -11.67 6.68
CA VAL A 44 -4.40 -12.23 5.80
C VAL A 44 -5.68 -12.35 6.60
N VAL A 45 -6.79 -11.85 6.05
CA VAL A 45 -8.13 -12.00 6.62
C VAL A 45 -9.03 -12.74 5.64
N THR A 46 -9.97 -13.49 6.17
CA THR A 46 -10.97 -14.24 5.40
C THR A 46 -12.19 -14.51 6.28
N PRO A 47 -13.42 -14.47 5.73
CA PRO A 47 -14.62 -14.88 6.47
C PRO A 47 -14.70 -16.41 6.65
N ARG A 48 -13.86 -17.18 5.94
CA ARG A 48 -13.88 -18.64 5.95
C ARG A 48 -12.95 -19.22 7.01
N LYS A 49 -13.55 -19.88 8.02
CA LYS A 49 -12.81 -20.52 9.11
C LYS A 49 -11.84 -21.60 8.62
N ASP A 50 -12.28 -22.43 7.68
CA ASP A 50 -11.47 -23.51 7.11
C ASP A 50 -10.23 -22.99 6.36
N TRP A 51 -10.37 -21.83 5.68
CA TRP A 51 -9.25 -21.17 5.03
C TRP A 51 -8.30 -20.53 6.04
N ALA A 52 -8.83 -19.85 7.07
CA ALA A 52 -8.02 -19.26 8.12
C ALA A 52 -7.16 -20.32 8.85
N GLU A 53 -7.74 -21.49 9.15
CA GLU A 53 -7.03 -22.62 9.76
C GLU A 53 -5.93 -23.16 8.85
N ARG A 54 -6.22 -23.39 7.57
CA ARG A 54 -5.20 -23.84 6.60
C ARG A 54 -4.08 -22.82 6.43
N ILE A 55 -4.39 -21.52 6.34
CA ILE A 55 -3.38 -20.46 6.25
C ILE A 55 -2.46 -20.48 7.47
N ARG A 56 -2.99 -20.60 8.69
CA ARG A 56 -2.18 -20.69 9.92
C ARG A 56 -1.22 -21.88 9.90
N ARG A 57 -1.69 -23.06 9.48
CA ARG A 57 -0.84 -24.24 9.32
C ARG A 57 0.25 -24.00 8.29
N LEU A 58 -0.11 -23.48 7.11
CA LEU A 58 0.86 -23.17 6.05
C LEU A 58 1.90 -22.13 6.46
N CYS A 59 1.56 -21.16 7.31
CA CYS A 59 2.53 -20.18 7.84
C CYS A 59 3.60 -20.80 8.76
N LEU A 60 3.35 -22.00 9.30
CA LEU A 60 4.19 -22.71 10.27
C LEU A 60 4.48 -24.14 9.79
N HIS A 61 5.12 -24.28 8.63
CA HIS A 61 5.60 -25.53 8.03
C HIS A 61 4.54 -26.58 7.72
N GLY A 62 3.24 -26.26 7.82
CA GLY A 62 2.15 -27.22 7.63
C GLY A 62 1.94 -28.16 8.81
N LEU A 63 2.42 -27.75 9.99
CA LEU A 63 2.28 -28.49 11.24
C LEU A 63 0.81 -28.67 11.62
N SER A 64 0.46 -29.88 12.09
CA SER A 64 -0.86 -30.18 12.63
C SER A 64 -1.15 -29.36 13.89
N ASP A 65 -2.44 -29.11 14.17
CA ASP A 65 -2.86 -28.35 15.36
C ASP A 65 -2.46 -29.05 16.68
N ALA A 66 -2.18 -30.36 16.64
CA ALA A 66 -1.62 -31.12 17.77
C ALA A 66 -0.29 -30.53 18.27
N ALA A 67 0.51 -29.88 17.40
CA ALA A 67 1.73 -29.18 17.79
C ALA A 67 1.48 -28.01 18.78
N TRP A 68 0.27 -27.43 18.77
CA TRP A 68 -0.15 -26.39 19.71
C TRP A 68 -0.79 -26.94 21.00
N SER A 69 -1.25 -28.20 20.98
CA SER A 69 -1.82 -28.89 22.14
C SER A 69 -0.72 -29.47 23.04
N ARG A 70 0.24 -28.64 23.44
CA ARG A 70 1.38 -28.99 24.31
C ARG A 70 1.01 -29.42 25.75
N TYR A 71 -0.28 -29.44 26.08
CA TYR A 71 -0.79 -29.73 27.43
C TYR A 71 -1.66 -31.01 27.50
N GLY A 72 -1.65 -31.84 26.45
CA GLY A 72 -2.29 -33.15 26.45
C GLY A 72 -1.53 -34.18 27.30
N LYS A 73 -2.24 -35.18 27.83
CA LYS A 73 -1.68 -36.27 28.66
C LYS A 73 -0.77 -37.24 27.90
N GLU A 74 -0.72 -37.14 26.57
CA GLU A 74 0.12 -37.95 25.68
C GLU A 74 1.06 -37.01 24.90
N GLY A 75 2.37 -37.25 25.01
CA GLY A 75 3.47 -36.67 24.23
C GLY A 75 3.33 -35.24 23.68
N TRP A 76 3.66 -34.22 24.46
CA TRP A 76 3.69 -32.79 24.05
C TRP A 76 4.75 -32.44 22.97
N TRP A 77 5.54 -33.42 22.54
CA TRP A 77 6.60 -33.30 21.52
C TRP A 77 6.20 -33.89 20.16
N GLU A 78 5.09 -34.62 20.06
CA GLU A 78 4.67 -35.25 18.81
C GLU A 78 3.87 -34.26 17.95
N TYR A 79 4.33 -34.05 16.73
CA TYR A 79 3.63 -33.25 15.72
C TYR A 79 3.89 -33.82 14.34
N ASP A 80 2.89 -33.68 13.46
CA ASP A 80 2.98 -34.11 12.08
C ASP A 80 3.01 -32.92 11.14
N VAL A 81 3.67 -33.09 10.00
CA VAL A 81 3.53 -32.20 8.84
C VAL A 81 2.43 -32.76 7.95
N THR A 82 1.29 -32.08 7.92
CA THR A 82 0.08 -32.54 7.19
C THR A 82 -0.02 -31.99 5.77
N GLU A 83 0.75 -30.94 5.48
CA GLU A 83 0.78 -30.25 4.20
C GLU A 83 2.14 -29.57 4.02
N LEU A 84 2.60 -29.35 2.79
CA LEU A 84 3.84 -28.61 2.55
C LEU A 84 3.62 -27.11 2.85
N GLY A 85 4.05 -26.66 4.03
CA GLY A 85 3.98 -25.26 4.44
C GLY A 85 5.27 -24.46 4.26
N TYR A 86 5.27 -23.27 4.86
CA TYR A 86 6.31 -22.24 4.78
C TYR A 86 6.68 -21.75 6.19
N LYS A 87 7.65 -20.82 6.27
CA LYS A 87 7.99 -20.12 7.52
C LYS A 87 7.65 -18.63 7.41
N TYR A 88 6.37 -18.30 7.54
CA TYR A 88 5.83 -16.94 7.34
C TYR A 88 5.14 -16.38 8.58
N ASN A 89 5.32 -16.99 9.76
CA ASN A 89 4.75 -16.46 10.99
C ASN A 89 5.39 -15.11 11.37
N LEU A 90 4.57 -14.20 11.88
CA LEU A 90 5.02 -12.96 12.50
C LEU A 90 5.62 -13.28 13.89
N THR A 91 6.62 -12.50 14.31
CA THR A 91 7.14 -12.57 15.69
C THR A 91 6.33 -11.69 16.64
N ASP A 92 6.36 -12.00 17.94
CA ASP A 92 5.69 -11.17 18.95
C ASP A 92 6.23 -9.73 19.01
N ILE A 93 7.51 -9.53 18.68
CA ILE A 93 8.11 -8.18 18.59
C ILE A 93 7.44 -7.37 17.49
N GLN A 94 7.31 -7.96 16.29
CA GLN A 94 6.61 -7.34 15.16
C GLN A 94 5.12 -7.16 15.47
N GLY A 95 4.50 -8.14 16.14
CA GLY A 95 3.11 -8.06 16.59
C GLY A 95 2.86 -6.92 17.58
N ALA A 96 3.74 -6.74 18.57
CA ALA A 96 3.64 -5.65 19.54
C ALA A 96 3.76 -4.27 18.86
N LEU A 97 4.69 -4.12 17.91
CA LEU A 97 4.80 -2.89 17.12
C LEU A 97 3.54 -2.63 16.29
N ALA A 98 3.04 -3.65 15.58
CA ALA A 98 1.83 -3.55 14.78
C ALA A 98 0.59 -3.19 15.63
N LEU A 99 0.46 -3.76 16.83
CA LEU A 99 -0.63 -3.45 17.76
C LEU A 99 -0.59 -1.99 18.23
N ALA A 100 0.59 -1.49 18.62
CA ALA A 100 0.75 -0.09 18.99
C ALA A 100 0.41 0.87 17.84
N GLN A 101 0.83 0.53 16.61
CA GLN A 101 0.51 1.28 15.40
C GLN A 101 -0.99 1.21 15.06
N MET A 102 -1.62 0.05 15.21
CA MET A 102 -3.05 -0.15 14.95
C MET A 102 -3.93 0.74 15.85
N GLY A 103 -3.53 0.92 17.11
CA GLY A 103 -4.20 1.85 18.03
C GLY A 103 -4.21 3.32 17.58
N ARG A 104 -3.31 3.69 16.66
CA ARG A 104 -3.19 5.04 16.08
C ARG A 104 -3.58 5.10 14.60
N ALA A 105 -4.03 4.00 14.00
CA ALA A 105 -4.25 3.92 12.55
C ALA A 105 -5.26 4.97 12.04
N GLU A 106 -6.32 5.20 12.81
CA GLU A 106 -7.38 6.16 12.47
C GLU A 106 -6.92 7.62 12.59
N GLU A 107 -6.13 7.94 13.62
CA GLU A 107 -5.47 9.24 13.81
C GLU A 107 -4.52 9.53 12.63
N MET A 108 -3.63 8.58 12.32
CA MET A 108 -2.68 8.68 11.23
C MET A 108 -3.37 8.82 9.86
N ARG A 109 -4.45 8.07 9.60
CA ARG A 109 -5.24 8.25 8.37
C ARG A 109 -5.89 9.62 8.31
N SER A 110 -6.44 10.11 9.42
CA SER A 110 -7.06 11.43 9.48
C SER A 110 -6.05 12.54 9.18
N ARG A 111 -4.82 12.41 9.69
CA ARG A 111 -3.73 13.34 9.34
C ARG A 111 -3.37 13.28 7.86
N ARG A 112 -3.26 12.08 7.28
CA ARG A 112 -3.03 11.90 5.83
C ARG A 112 -4.17 12.49 4.99
N ASP A 113 -5.42 12.35 5.42
CA ASP A 113 -6.58 12.95 4.75
C ASP A 113 -6.53 14.47 4.74
N ALA A 114 -6.14 15.09 5.85
CA ALA A 114 -5.94 16.55 5.92
C ALA A 114 -4.84 17.02 4.94
N ILE A 115 -3.71 16.30 4.89
CA ILE A 115 -2.63 16.56 3.92
C ILE A 115 -3.14 16.42 2.47
N ALA A 116 -3.86 15.33 2.17
CA ALA A 116 -4.39 15.07 0.83
C ALA A 116 -5.39 16.15 0.40
N ARG A 117 -6.26 16.62 1.29
CA ARG A 117 -7.17 17.75 1.02
C ARG A 117 -6.40 19.03 0.74
N ARG A 118 -5.38 19.35 1.56
CA ARG A 118 -4.53 20.52 1.38
C ARG A 118 -3.83 20.51 0.02
N TYR A 119 -3.25 19.37 -0.38
CA TYR A 119 -2.71 19.21 -1.72
C TYR A 119 -3.77 19.37 -2.81
N THR A 120 -4.94 18.76 -2.64
CA THR A 120 -6.01 18.77 -3.65
C THR A 120 -6.54 20.18 -3.87
N GLU A 121 -6.71 20.95 -2.80
CA GLU A 121 -7.17 22.34 -2.84
C GLU A 121 -6.09 23.27 -3.37
N GLY A 122 -4.86 23.16 -2.86
CA GLY A 122 -3.76 24.03 -3.25
C GLY A 122 -3.27 23.79 -4.68
N LEU A 123 -3.32 22.57 -5.19
CA LEU A 123 -2.91 22.26 -6.56
C LEU A 123 -4.06 22.38 -7.57
N ARG A 124 -5.26 22.76 -7.12
CA ARG A 124 -6.43 22.95 -8.00
C ARG A 124 -6.13 24.03 -9.06
N GLY A 125 -6.39 23.70 -10.32
CA GLY A 125 -6.25 24.64 -11.44
C GLY A 125 -4.81 24.91 -11.88
N VAL A 126 -3.82 24.20 -11.33
CA VAL A 126 -2.45 24.26 -11.86
C VAL A 126 -2.44 23.63 -13.26
N PRO A 127 -2.02 24.35 -14.32
CA PRO A 127 -2.00 23.81 -15.68
C PRO A 127 -1.13 22.56 -15.79
N SER A 128 -1.54 21.61 -16.64
CA SER A 128 -0.81 20.36 -16.91
C SER A 128 -0.61 19.45 -15.69
N LEU A 129 -1.39 19.66 -14.62
CA LEU A 129 -1.41 18.84 -13.42
C LEU A 129 -2.85 18.44 -13.07
N GLN A 130 -3.06 17.18 -12.71
CA GLN A 130 -4.32 16.66 -12.18
C GLN A 130 -4.09 16.05 -10.79
N THR A 131 -4.96 16.41 -9.85
CA THR A 131 -4.98 15.81 -8.50
C THR A 131 -5.81 14.54 -8.48
N PRO A 132 -5.54 13.60 -7.54
CA PRO A 132 -6.30 12.37 -7.43
C PRO A 132 -7.75 12.66 -7.07
N ALA A 133 -8.68 11.95 -7.73
CA ALA A 133 -10.10 11.99 -7.41
C ALA A 133 -10.47 10.88 -6.43
N VAL A 134 -11.46 11.14 -5.57
CA VAL A 134 -12.05 10.12 -4.69
C VAL A 134 -13.49 9.90 -5.11
N SER A 135 -13.84 8.66 -5.44
CA SER A 135 -15.20 8.30 -5.82
C SER A 135 -16.19 8.53 -4.68
N PRO A 136 -17.46 8.89 -4.97
CA PRO A 136 -18.49 9.02 -3.95
C PRO A 136 -18.61 7.77 -3.06
N GLY A 137 -18.76 7.97 -1.76
CA GLY A 137 -18.85 6.88 -0.78
C GLY A 137 -17.52 6.18 -0.47
N VAL A 138 -16.40 6.53 -1.12
CA VAL A 138 -15.09 5.95 -0.79
C VAL A 138 -14.42 6.75 0.32
N ARG A 139 -14.03 6.05 1.37
CA ARG A 139 -13.06 6.55 2.35
C ARG A 139 -11.67 6.04 1.97
N HIS A 140 -10.83 6.93 1.47
CA HIS A 140 -9.49 6.59 0.98
C HIS A 140 -8.48 6.44 2.15
N ALA A 141 -7.55 5.47 2.09
CA ALA A 141 -6.53 5.29 3.15
C ALA A 141 -5.37 6.31 3.07
N TRP A 142 -5.17 6.93 1.90
CA TRP A 142 -4.12 7.92 1.63
C TRP A 142 -2.70 7.43 1.94
N HIS A 143 -2.44 6.16 1.63
CA HIS A 143 -1.08 5.63 1.65
C HIS A 143 -0.17 6.35 0.65
N LEU A 144 -0.71 6.68 -0.54
CA LEU A 144 -0.04 7.46 -1.58
C LEU A 144 -0.94 8.61 -2.00
N TYR A 145 -0.32 9.74 -2.37
CA TYR A 145 -0.96 10.86 -3.03
C TYR A 145 -0.33 11.03 -4.41
N GLN A 146 -1.04 10.58 -5.44
CA GLN A 146 -0.55 10.50 -6.81
C GLN A 146 -1.17 11.60 -7.66
N ILE A 147 -0.34 12.48 -8.20
CA ILE A 147 -0.74 13.45 -9.21
C ILE A 147 -0.42 12.91 -10.61
N ALA A 148 -1.17 13.33 -11.62
CA ALA A 148 -0.80 13.14 -13.02
C ALA A 148 -0.27 14.46 -13.59
N VAL A 149 0.87 14.42 -14.30
CA VAL A 149 1.56 15.58 -14.85
C VAL A 149 2.32 15.22 -16.13
N THR A 150 2.25 16.07 -17.15
CA THR A 150 2.80 15.77 -18.49
C THR A 150 4.34 15.70 -18.51
N ASP A 151 5.04 16.49 -17.68
CA ASP A 151 6.50 16.49 -17.57
C ASP A 151 6.96 15.98 -16.20
N ARG A 152 6.55 14.74 -15.90
CA ARG A 152 6.77 14.11 -14.60
C ARG A 152 8.24 13.98 -14.24
N THR A 153 9.11 13.64 -15.19
CA THR A 153 10.54 13.42 -14.93
C THR A 153 11.23 14.73 -14.54
N ARG A 154 10.99 15.81 -15.29
CA ARG A 154 11.61 17.11 -14.98
C ARG A 154 11.12 17.66 -13.64
N LEU A 155 9.82 17.52 -13.35
CA LEU A 155 9.28 17.92 -12.06
C LEU A 155 9.90 17.12 -10.91
N ALA A 156 10.04 15.80 -11.05
CA ALA A 156 10.66 14.96 -10.02
C ALA A 156 12.11 15.36 -9.73
N LEU A 157 12.90 15.66 -10.78
CA LEU A 157 14.28 16.15 -10.64
C LEU A 157 14.32 17.51 -9.93
N ALA A 158 13.49 18.46 -10.36
CA ALA A 158 13.43 19.79 -9.73
C ALA A 158 13.02 19.73 -8.26
N LEU A 159 12.07 18.86 -7.90
CA LEU A 159 11.68 18.63 -6.50
C LEU A 159 12.84 18.01 -5.70
N ARG A 160 13.54 17.04 -6.28
CA ARG A 160 14.71 16.41 -5.64
C ARG A 160 15.83 17.41 -5.35
N GLU A 161 16.16 18.29 -6.29
CA GLU A 161 17.15 19.37 -6.09
C GLU A 161 16.76 20.31 -4.94
N ASN A 162 15.47 20.42 -4.64
CA ASN A 162 14.94 21.17 -3.52
C ASN A 162 14.74 20.33 -2.24
N GLY A 163 15.31 19.12 -2.17
CA GLY A 163 15.24 18.23 -1.02
C GLY A 163 13.88 17.56 -0.80
N ILE A 164 13.03 17.52 -1.84
CA ILE A 164 11.69 16.91 -1.77
C ILE A 164 11.74 15.54 -2.44
N GLY A 165 11.58 14.47 -1.64
CA GLY A 165 11.49 13.11 -2.16
C GLY A 165 10.18 12.88 -2.90
N THR A 166 10.25 12.25 -4.08
CA THR A 166 9.07 11.77 -4.81
C THR A 166 9.30 10.33 -5.26
N SER A 167 8.23 9.64 -5.65
CA SER A 167 8.30 8.26 -6.14
C SER A 167 7.32 8.04 -7.30
N VAL A 168 7.44 6.91 -7.97
CA VAL A 168 6.55 6.48 -9.06
C VAL A 168 5.99 5.11 -8.73
N HIS A 169 4.67 5.00 -8.71
CA HIS A 169 3.95 3.78 -8.36
C HIS A 169 2.90 3.50 -9.46
N PHE A 170 3.06 2.49 -10.31
CA PHE A 170 4.24 1.63 -10.51
C PHE A 170 4.52 1.50 -12.00
N LYS A 171 5.73 1.04 -12.35
CA LYS A 171 6.00 0.57 -13.71
C LYS A 171 5.08 -0.63 -14.01
N PRO A 172 4.33 -0.64 -15.13
CA PRO A 172 3.46 -1.74 -15.48
C PRO A 172 4.23 -3.05 -15.67
N LEU A 173 3.63 -4.16 -15.23
CA LEU A 173 4.30 -5.46 -15.18
C LEU A 173 4.79 -5.92 -16.58
N HIS A 174 4.00 -5.69 -17.62
CA HIS A 174 4.34 -6.09 -18.99
C HIS A 174 5.52 -5.34 -19.61
N LEU A 175 6.07 -4.33 -18.93
CA LEU A 175 7.28 -3.61 -19.34
C LEU A 175 8.55 -4.13 -18.68
N PHE A 176 8.49 -5.14 -17.81
CA PHE A 176 9.68 -5.78 -17.25
C PHE A 176 10.05 -7.03 -18.06
N PRO A 177 11.34 -7.25 -18.38
CA PRO A 177 11.80 -8.38 -19.18
C PRO A 177 11.31 -9.74 -18.69
N PHE A 178 11.32 -9.96 -17.36
CA PHE A 178 10.85 -11.20 -16.76
C PHE A 178 9.42 -11.57 -17.16
N TYR A 179 8.49 -10.60 -17.12
CA TYR A 179 7.10 -10.87 -17.50
C TYR A 179 6.95 -11.01 -19.01
N GLN A 180 7.72 -10.25 -19.81
CA GLN A 180 7.70 -10.35 -21.26
C GLN A 180 8.13 -11.75 -21.72
N GLU A 181 9.23 -12.27 -21.18
CA GLU A 181 9.76 -13.60 -21.51
C GLU A 181 8.83 -14.74 -21.05
N ARG A 182 8.17 -14.59 -19.89
CA ARG A 182 7.38 -15.65 -19.27
C ARG A 182 5.93 -15.69 -19.71
N LEU A 183 5.35 -14.54 -20.07
CA LEU A 183 3.92 -14.37 -20.29
C LEU A 183 3.57 -13.87 -21.70
N ASP A 184 4.56 -13.74 -22.60
CA ASP A 184 4.39 -13.22 -23.97
C ASP A 184 3.67 -11.86 -24.01
N VAL A 185 4.05 -10.99 -23.08
CA VAL A 185 3.55 -9.61 -23.00
C VAL A 185 4.58 -8.63 -23.55
N ARG A 186 4.12 -7.48 -24.04
CA ARG A 186 4.94 -6.48 -24.73
C ARG A 186 4.38 -5.06 -24.58
N ALA A 187 5.26 -4.07 -24.74
CA ALA A 187 4.86 -2.66 -24.77
C ALA A 187 3.77 -2.41 -25.84
N GLY A 188 2.86 -1.48 -25.54
CA GLY A 188 1.70 -1.16 -26.35
C GLY A 188 0.46 -2.01 -26.08
N GLN A 189 0.57 -3.15 -25.36
CA GLN A 189 -0.59 -4.00 -25.07
C GLN A 189 -1.55 -3.40 -24.04
N PHE A 190 -1.03 -2.63 -23.08
CA PHE A 190 -1.83 -2.04 -22.00
C PHE A 190 -1.61 -0.52 -21.96
N PRO A 191 -2.08 0.22 -22.98
CA PRO A 191 -1.73 1.62 -23.20
C PRO A 191 -2.19 2.55 -22.06
N VAL A 192 -3.30 2.22 -21.39
CA VAL A 192 -3.76 2.99 -20.22
C VAL A 192 -2.79 2.88 -19.06
N ALA A 193 -2.30 1.67 -18.76
CA ALA A 193 -1.33 1.46 -17.68
C ALA A 193 0.01 2.16 -17.99
N GLU A 194 0.44 2.12 -19.26
CA GLU A 194 1.65 2.82 -19.71
C GLU A 194 1.52 4.33 -19.59
N ARG A 195 0.40 4.91 -20.02
CA ARG A 195 0.11 6.34 -19.87
C ARG A 195 0.05 6.74 -18.39
N CYS A 196 -0.69 6.00 -17.56
CA CYS A 196 -0.72 6.25 -16.11
C CYS A 196 0.69 6.22 -15.53
N PHE A 197 1.51 5.25 -15.91
CA PHE A 197 2.90 5.21 -15.48
C PHE A 197 3.70 6.40 -15.97
N GLN A 198 3.53 6.87 -17.21
CA GLN A 198 4.25 8.01 -17.78
C GLN A 198 3.93 9.34 -17.08
N GLU A 199 2.69 9.52 -16.64
CA GLU A 199 2.19 10.78 -16.09
C GLU A 199 2.21 10.84 -14.56
N THR A 200 2.24 9.70 -13.87
CA THR A 200 2.06 9.67 -12.40
C THR A 200 3.32 10.05 -11.62
N LEU A 201 3.16 10.97 -10.67
CA LEU A 201 4.16 11.28 -9.63
C LEU A 201 3.52 11.18 -8.24
N SER A 202 4.14 10.41 -7.35
CA SER A 202 3.73 10.33 -5.95
C SER A 202 4.42 11.41 -5.13
N LEU A 203 3.63 12.28 -4.51
CA LEU A 203 4.11 13.30 -3.58
C LEU A 203 4.27 12.72 -2.17
N PRO A 204 5.12 13.33 -1.31
CA PRO A 204 5.22 12.97 0.09
C PRO A 204 3.85 12.99 0.78
N ILE A 205 3.51 11.90 1.46
CA ILE A 205 2.35 11.87 2.35
C ILE A 205 2.62 10.89 3.49
N TYR A 206 2.72 11.41 4.70
CA TYR A 206 2.91 10.65 5.93
C TYR A 206 2.47 11.50 7.14
N PRO A 207 2.16 10.90 8.30
CA PRO A 207 1.52 11.62 9.41
C PRO A 207 2.36 12.79 9.94
N ASP A 208 3.68 12.64 9.99
CA ASP A 208 4.58 13.66 10.53
C ASP A 208 4.88 14.80 9.55
N LEU A 209 4.43 14.71 8.29
CA LEU A 209 4.61 15.77 7.30
C LEU A 209 3.81 16.99 7.75
N THR A 210 4.47 18.11 7.98
CA THR A 210 3.86 19.34 8.49
C THR A 210 3.13 20.12 7.39
N ASP A 211 2.17 20.97 7.75
CA ASP A 211 1.45 21.81 6.77
C ASP A 211 2.40 22.75 6.02
N SER A 212 3.44 23.28 6.68
CA SER A 212 4.47 24.10 6.03
C SER A 212 5.31 23.32 5.02
N GLU A 213 5.58 22.04 5.27
CA GLU A 213 6.27 21.18 4.30
C GLU A 213 5.37 20.86 3.11
N VAL A 214 4.07 20.62 3.34
CA VAL A 214 3.07 20.47 2.28
C VAL A 214 3.03 21.73 1.40
N ASP A 215 3.00 22.91 2.01
CA ASP A 215 3.04 24.20 1.30
C ASP A 215 4.31 24.35 0.48
N ARG A 216 5.47 24.03 1.06
CA ARG A 216 6.75 24.03 0.33
C ARG A 216 6.71 23.13 -0.90
N VAL A 217 6.12 21.94 -0.80
CA VAL A 217 5.95 21.04 -1.96
C VAL A 217 5.08 21.70 -3.03
N MET A 218 3.92 22.24 -2.64
CA MET A 218 3.00 22.89 -3.59
C MET A 218 3.64 24.11 -4.27
N ASP A 219 4.36 24.93 -3.54
CA ASP A 219 5.01 26.13 -4.08
C ASP A 219 6.11 25.77 -5.07
N ARG A 220 6.89 24.72 -4.81
CA ARG A 220 7.89 24.23 -5.77
C ARG A 220 7.25 23.66 -7.03
N ILE A 221 6.15 22.93 -6.91
CA ILE A 221 5.38 22.44 -8.07
C ILE A 221 4.87 23.62 -8.91
N ARG A 222 4.20 24.60 -8.28
CA ARG A 222 3.66 25.77 -8.97
C ARG A 222 4.77 26.61 -9.63
N HIS A 223 5.89 26.78 -8.94
CA HIS A 223 7.04 27.51 -9.49
C HIS A 223 7.58 26.81 -10.74
N HIS A 224 7.78 25.50 -10.69
CA HIS A 224 8.29 24.73 -11.82
C HIS A 224 7.35 24.75 -13.03
N LEU A 225 6.05 24.52 -12.80
CA LEU A 225 5.07 24.43 -13.89
C LEU A 225 4.68 25.79 -14.49
N LYS A 226 5.04 26.91 -13.87
CA LYS A 226 4.91 28.26 -14.45
C LYS A 226 6.04 28.61 -15.42
N GLN A 227 7.17 27.91 -15.37
CA GLN A 227 8.28 28.17 -16.29
C GLN A 227 7.96 27.57 -17.66
N PRO A 228 8.10 28.32 -18.76
CA PRO A 228 7.93 27.75 -20.09
C PRO A 228 8.92 26.59 -20.28
N THR A 229 8.43 25.49 -20.84
CA THR A 229 9.28 24.38 -21.25
C THR A 229 10.26 24.89 -22.31
N GLN A 230 11.54 25.03 -21.95
CA GLN A 230 12.62 25.29 -22.91
C GLN A 230 12.77 24.12 -23.88
#